data_AF-A0A7J6I4H2-F1
#
_entry.id   AF-A0A7J6I4H2-F1
#
_cell.length_a   1.000
_cell.length_b   1.000
_cell.length_c   1.000
_cell.angle_alpha   90.00
_cell.angle_beta   90.00
_cell.angle_gamma   90.00
#
_symmetry.space_group_name_H-M   'P 1'
#
loop_
_entity.id
_entity.type
_entity.pdbx_description
1 polymer ?
#
loop_
_entity_poly.entity_id
_entity_poly.type
_entity_poly.pdbx_seq_one_letter_code
_entity_poly.pdbx_strand_id
1 'polypeptide(L)'
;MKETMEIDSEKAFQRKQSSYNPSDEKFEIRKETYRGQQYSQIYFARLHMLRTILYSLAPNWKPHLPVRTVLGLEEGKECIVVGTLYKHMKLKPSILEEYSKERTVAPLVKVHNFMHTDDYLVLEDESGRVKLSGHALSPPVYVTGVVVALHGKAGPGDFVVEDVLEAGLPPQIETPLKSKEDKYVVFVSGLRVGSGNSNPLQFQLLVDHITGHLGDEKEQGIAAQIVQVVIAGNSFEIPRELLNGQTLASKDQSRLSEPIKELDILLTQIAAGLPVDIMPGLDDPANFSLPQQPLNRCLFPGSSAYNTFRSCTNPHCFDLDNIRFLGTSGQNIDDLEKYSEAKDKLEFMERTLKWRHLAPTAPNTLGCYPFTDMDPFLIESCPHVYFVGNQDKYDSRLITAKHEKSRIPCSLPWDSINLMIPYQTTICKVQHVTKKSSDELLRKFADDDESPAKSKELVRAKRRRKSREGKENDDCESPSSNGQASKLGERRSLLPSPAPARKSAVLRQLGINGRVRLKGRDIRHKSLFGTIEKTWRRTIEGASKVFMEKHYNRHKRLINDIV
;
A
#
# COMPACT_ATOMS: atom_id res chain seq x y z
N MET A 1 48.45 15.72 43.95
CA MET A 1 47.42 15.00 43.17
C MET A 1 46.18 15.88 43.09
N LYS A 2 45.74 16.21 41.88
CA LYS A 2 44.34 16.54 41.57
C LYS A 2 43.97 15.60 40.44
N GLU A 3 42.93 14.81 40.64
CA GLU A 3 42.46 13.90 39.61
C GLU A 3 41.99 14.72 38.42
N THR A 4 42.65 14.51 37.27
CA THR A 4 42.03 14.80 35.98
C THR A 4 40.85 13.86 35.86
N MET A 5 39.64 14.41 35.90
CA MET A 5 38.45 13.70 35.44
C MET A 5 38.69 13.33 33.97
N GLU A 6 38.99 12.06 33.72
CA GLU A 6 38.78 11.47 32.40
C GLU A 6 37.28 11.57 32.14
N ILE A 7 36.90 12.45 31.21
CA ILE A 7 35.57 12.43 30.63
C ILE A 7 35.49 11.11 29.90
N ASP A 8 34.61 10.21 30.37
CA ASP A 8 34.32 8.95 29.69
C ASP A 8 34.10 9.25 28.21
N SER A 9 34.95 8.68 27.34
CA SER A 9 34.80 8.85 25.92
C SER A 9 33.55 8.07 25.49
N GLU A 10 32.42 8.76 25.36
CA GLU A 10 31.15 8.18 24.91
C GLU A 10 31.40 7.28 23.70
N LYS A 11 31.04 5.99 23.80
CA LYS A 11 31.28 5.01 22.73
C LYS A 11 30.39 5.32 21.53
N ALA A 12 30.87 6.18 20.64
CA ALA A 12 30.18 6.50 19.40
C ALA A 12 30.16 5.29 18.45
N PHE A 13 29.00 4.65 18.29
CA PHE A 13 28.83 3.57 17.34
C PHE A 13 28.81 4.09 15.89
N GLN A 14 29.66 3.55 15.03
CA GLN A 14 29.62 3.84 13.60
C GLN A 14 28.57 2.97 12.91
N ARG A 15 27.61 3.60 12.21
CA ARG A 15 26.59 2.90 11.43
C ARG A 15 27.22 2.13 10.26
N LYS A 16 26.78 0.90 10.04
CA LYS A 16 27.19 0.08 8.89
C LYS A 16 26.70 0.68 7.57
N GLN A 17 27.42 0.36 6.50
CA GLN A 17 27.08 0.79 5.13
C GLN A 17 26.72 -0.43 4.27
N SER A 18 25.85 -0.23 3.30
CA SER A 18 25.49 -1.20 2.25
C SER A 18 25.55 -0.54 0.89
N SER A 19 25.85 -1.33 -0.14
CA SER A 19 25.59 -0.98 -1.52
C SER A 19 24.07 -1.01 -1.78
N TYR A 20 23.57 -0.01 -2.51
CA TYR A 20 22.15 0.15 -2.83
C TYR A 20 22.00 0.48 -4.31
N ASN A 21 21.24 -0.34 -5.04
CA ASN A 21 20.92 -0.13 -6.45
C ASN A 21 19.39 -0.10 -6.62
N PRO A 22 18.79 1.04 -6.99
CA PRO A 22 17.36 1.08 -7.31
C PRO A 22 17.07 0.33 -8.60
N SER A 23 15.87 -0.25 -8.74
CA SER A 23 15.41 -0.99 -9.92
C SER A 23 13.96 -0.65 -10.29
N ASP A 24 13.55 0.58 -9.98
CA ASP A 24 12.19 1.10 -10.21
C ASP A 24 11.93 1.54 -11.67
N GLU A 25 12.94 1.52 -12.55
CA GLU A 25 12.83 2.08 -13.91
C GLU A 25 11.65 1.52 -14.73
N LYS A 26 11.26 0.27 -14.49
CA LYS A 26 10.10 -0.37 -15.14
C LYS A 26 8.73 0.11 -14.63
N PHE A 27 8.70 0.79 -13.49
CA PHE A 27 7.52 1.37 -12.86
C PHE A 27 7.41 2.89 -13.11
N GLU A 28 8.45 3.54 -13.64
CA GLU A 28 8.44 4.98 -13.96
C GLU A 28 7.67 5.30 -15.26
N ILE A 29 6.63 6.12 -15.17
CA ILE A 29 5.84 6.57 -16.33
C ILE A 29 6.42 7.90 -16.84
N ARG A 30 7.43 7.82 -17.71
CA ARG A 30 8.14 9.00 -18.23
C ARG A 30 7.30 9.95 -19.08
N LYS A 31 6.24 9.46 -19.75
CA LYS A 31 5.32 10.25 -20.60
C LYS A 31 3.88 9.69 -20.59
N GLU A 32 3.07 10.15 -19.63
CA GLU A 32 1.64 9.81 -19.58
C GLU A 32 0.88 10.21 -20.86
N THR A 33 0.35 9.24 -21.59
CA THR A 33 -0.34 9.44 -22.87
C THR A 33 -1.68 8.69 -22.92
N TYR A 34 -2.66 9.14 -22.14
CA TYR A 34 -4.03 8.58 -22.12
C TYR A 34 -4.86 8.76 -23.41
N ARG A 35 -4.23 9.00 -24.57
CA ARG A 35 -4.91 9.26 -25.86
C ARG A 35 -4.82 8.02 -26.76
N GLY A 36 -5.92 7.30 -26.87
CA GLY A 36 -6.04 6.13 -27.76
C GLY A 36 -5.48 4.81 -27.21
N GLN A 37 -4.90 4.82 -26.01
CA GLN A 37 -4.47 3.59 -25.33
C GLN A 37 -5.69 2.82 -24.81
N GLN A 38 -5.70 1.50 -25.01
CA GLN A 38 -6.76 0.59 -24.55
C GLN A 38 -6.17 -0.55 -23.72
N TYR A 39 -6.92 -1.01 -22.72
CA TYR A 39 -6.52 -2.09 -21.82
C TYR A 39 -6.41 -3.48 -22.47
N SER A 40 -6.77 -3.65 -23.75
CA SER A 40 -6.54 -4.89 -24.49
C SER A 40 -5.04 -5.21 -24.63
N GLN A 41 -4.20 -4.19 -24.83
CA GLN A 41 -2.78 -4.36 -25.11
C GLN A 41 -2.00 -4.96 -23.94
N ILE A 42 -2.30 -4.56 -22.70
CA ILE A 42 -1.68 -5.14 -21.49
C ILE A 42 -2.01 -6.63 -21.33
N TYR A 43 -3.24 -7.06 -21.65
CA TYR A 43 -3.59 -8.49 -21.65
C TYR A 43 -2.85 -9.27 -22.75
N PHE A 44 -2.71 -8.71 -23.95
CA PHE A 44 -1.92 -9.34 -25.02
C PHE A 44 -0.44 -9.48 -24.65
N ALA A 45 0.18 -8.43 -24.08
CA ALA A 45 1.56 -8.47 -23.61
C ALA A 45 1.75 -9.52 -22.50
N ARG A 46 0.87 -9.53 -21.49
CA ARG A 46 0.87 -10.51 -20.40
C ARG A 46 0.73 -11.94 -20.90
N LEU A 47 -0.26 -12.20 -21.77
CA LEU A 47 -0.49 -13.52 -22.34
C LEU A 47 0.73 -13.96 -23.16
N HIS A 48 1.30 -13.10 -24.00
CA HIS A 48 2.46 -13.44 -24.83
C HIS A 48 3.67 -13.88 -23.99
N MET A 49 4.00 -13.13 -22.93
CA MET A 49 5.15 -13.45 -22.06
C MET A 49 4.92 -14.72 -21.22
N LEU A 50 3.79 -14.82 -20.51
CA LEU A 50 3.50 -15.98 -19.66
C LEU A 50 3.26 -17.26 -20.46
N ARG A 51 2.66 -17.15 -21.66
CA ARG A 51 2.51 -18.28 -22.59
C ARG A 51 3.85 -18.84 -23.06
N THR A 52 4.84 -17.99 -23.32
CA THR A 52 6.19 -18.43 -23.71
C THR A 52 6.82 -19.29 -22.59
N ILE A 53 6.62 -18.89 -21.33
CA ILE A 53 7.05 -19.67 -20.16
C ILE A 53 6.26 -20.99 -20.09
N LEU A 54 4.92 -20.95 -20.16
CA LEU A 54 4.08 -22.14 -20.07
C LEU A 54 4.32 -23.15 -21.21
N TYR A 55 4.61 -22.68 -22.43
CA TYR A 55 5.00 -23.54 -23.56
C TYR A 55 6.36 -24.21 -23.35
N SER A 56 7.29 -23.59 -22.61
CA SER A 56 8.55 -24.23 -22.22
C SER A 56 8.37 -25.34 -21.16
N LEU A 57 7.30 -25.24 -20.36
CA LEU A 57 6.98 -26.17 -19.27
C LEU A 57 6.06 -27.32 -19.72
N ALA A 58 5.14 -27.06 -20.66
CA ALA A 58 4.13 -28.02 -21.10
C ALA A 58 4.69 -29.38 -21.58
N PRO A 59 5.81 -29.46 -22.34
CA PRO A 59 6.41 -30.74 -22.73
C PRO A 59 6.90 -31.58 -21.54
N ASN A 60 7.34 -30.95 -20.45
CA ASN A 60 7.77 -31.66 -19.24
C ASN A 60 6.57 -32.14 -18.40
N TRP A 61 5.44 -31.44 -18.47
CA TRP A 61 4.20 -31.76 -17.76
C TRP A 61 3.38 -32.86 -18.46
N LYS A 62 3.10 -32.71 -19.77
CA LYS A 62 2.30 -33.66 -20.58
C LYS A 62 2.89 -33.78 -22.00
N PRO A 63 4.01 -34.51 -22.20
CA PRO A 63 4.73 -34.56 -23.49
C PRO A 63 3.94 -35.11 -24.69
N HIS A 64 2.86 -35.85 -24.45
CA HIS A 64 2.10 -36.54 -25.48
C HIS A 64 0.90 -35.75 -26.01
N LEU A 65 0.58 -34.60 -25.43
CA LEU A 65 -0.64 -33.85 -25.73
C LEU A 65 -0.36 -32.61 -26.60
N PRO A 66 -1.19 -32.36 -27.63
CA PRO A 66 -1.03 -31.18 -28.46
C PRO A 66 -1.47 -29.93 -27.70
N VAL A 67 -0.68 -28.86 -27.82
CA VAL A 67 -1.12 -27.52 -27.45
C VAL A 67 -2.06 -27.00 -28.56
N ARG A 68 -3.24 -26.50 -28.19
CA ARG A 68 -4.25 -25.95 -29.09
C ARG A 68 -4.69 -24.56 -28.63
N THR A 69 -5.17 -23.75 -29.58
CA THR A 69 -5.93 -22.53 -29.30
C THR A 69 -7.38 -22.87 -28.99
N VAL A 70 -8.12 -21.95 -28.38
CA VAL A 70 -9.53 -22.13 -28.00
C VAL A 70 -10.42 -22.43 -29.22
N LEU A 71 -10.23 -21.74 -30.36
CA LEU A 71 -10.93 -22.07 -31.60
C LEU A 71 -10.46 -23.38 -32.26
N GLY A 72 -9.29 -23.90 -31.88
CA GLY A 72 -8.71 -25.14 -32.38
C GLY A 72 -9.10 -26.39 -31.57
N LEU A 73 -10.09 -26.26 -30.67
CA LEU A 73 -10.63 -27.34 -29.86
C LEU A 73 -11.51 -28.28 -30.68
N GLU A 74 -11.32 -29.58 -30.48
CA GLU A 74 -12.06 -30.65 -31.16
C GLU A 74 -12.75 -31.51 -30.08
N GLU A 75 -14.08 -31.69 -30.19
CA GLU A 75 -14.89 -32.39 -29.18
C GLU A 75 -14.33 -33.79 -28.85
N GLY A 76 -14.26 -34.10 -27.55
CA GLY A 76 -13.78 -35.39 -27.04
C GLY A 76 -12.26 -35.63 -27.13
N LYS A 77 -11.46 -34.72 -27.71
CA LYS A 77 -10.00 -34.85 -27.76
C LYS A 77 -9.32 -34.20 -26.55
N GLU A 78 -8.32 -34.90 -26.00
CA GLU A 78 -7.42 -34.35 -24.99
C GLU A 78 -6.42 -33.38 -25.62
N CYS A 79 -6.25 -32.22 -24.99
CA CYS A 79 -5.28 -31.21 -25.40
C CYS A 79 -4.87 -30.31 -24.23
N ILE A 80 -3.88 -29.45 -24.49
CA ILE A 80 -3.48 -28.38 -23.60
C ILE A 80 -3.91 -27.05 -24.21
N VAL A 81 -4.57 -26.19 -23.44
CA VAL A 81 -4.90 -24.82 -23.85
C VAL A 81 -4.20 -23.84 -22.92
N VAL A 82 -3.66 -22.74 -23.46
CA VAL A 82 -3.01 -21.69 -22.67
C VAL A 82 -3.73 -20.37 -22.92
N GLY A 83 -4.18 -19.72 -21.85
CA GLY A 83 -4.96 -18.50 -21.94
C GLY A 83 -5.04 -17.75 -20.62
N THR A 84 -5.71 -16.61 -20.65
CA THR A 84 -6.00 -15.76 -19.50
C THR A 84 -7.33 -16.20 -18.88
N LEU A 85 -7.36 -16.41 -17.56
CA LEU A 85 -8.60 -16.66 -16.85
C LEU A 85 -9.41 -15.37 -16.71
N TYR A 86 -10.68 -15.45 -17.07
CA TYR A 86 -11.71 -14.48 -16.71
C TYR A 86 -12.68 -15.12 -15.71
N LYS A 87 -12.87 -14.48 -14.56
CA LYS A 87 -13.83 -14.91 -13.53
C LYS A 87 -15.12 -14.11 -13.69
N HIS A 88 -16.17 -14.76 -14.16
CA HIS A 88 -17.50 -14.17 -14.16
C HIS A 88 -18.05 -14.25 -12.74
N MET A 89 -18.46 -13.10 -12.18
CA MET A 89 -18.84 -12.98 -10.78
C MET A 89 -20.21 -12.32 -10.63
N LYS A 90 -21.13 -12.99 -9.92
CA LYS A 90 -22.53 -12.57 -9.84
C LYS A 90 -22.74 -11.28 -9.02
N LEU A 91 -21.91 -11.04 -8.01
CA LEU A 91 -21.99 -9.87 -7.14
C LEU A 91 -20.99 -8.75 -7.52
N LYS A 92 -20.19 -8.92 -8.59
CA LYS A 92 -19.25 -7.87 -9.01
C LYS A 92 -20.03 -6.63 -9.47
N PRO A 93 -19.76 -5.43 -8.93
CA PRO A 93 -20.47 -4.22 -9.32
C PRO A 93 -20.20 -3.87 -10.80
N SER A 94 -21.26 -3.43 -11.48
CA SER A 94 -21.23 -2.99 -12.87
C SER A 94 -21.53 -1.48 -12.93
N ILE A 95 -20.60 -0.71 -13.48
CA ILE A 95 -20.76 0.75 -13.66
C ILE A 95 -21.98 1.06 -14.54
N LEU A 96 -22.24 0.25 -15.56
CA LEU A 96 -23.42 0.40 -16.44
C LEU A 96 -24.75 0.16 -15.70
N GLU A 97 -24.75 -0.69 -14.66
CA GLU A 97 -25.91 -0.86 -13.79
C GLU A 97 -26.07 0.29 -12.79
N GLU A 98 -24.97 0.84 -12.27
CA GLU A 98 -24.99 2.04 -11.43
C GLU A 98 -25.50 3.26 -12.21
N TYR A 99 -25.19 3.36 -13.50
CA TYR A 99 -25.69 4.43 -14.37
C TYR A 99 -27.15 4.28 -14.79
N SER A 100 -27.61 3.05 -15.01
CA SER A 100 -29.01 2.80 -15.44
C SER A 100 -30.01 2.83 -14.29
N LYS A 101 -29.56 2.58 -13.06
CA LYS A 101 -30.36 2.76 -11.84
C LYS A 101 -30.23 4.21 -11.38
N GLU A 102 -31.27 5.02 -11.57
CA GLU A 102 -31.28 6.44 -11.18
C GLU A 102 -30.71 6.64 -9.77
N ARG A 103 -29.61 7.41 -9.68
CA ARG A 103 -28.70 7.57 -8.53
C ARG A 103 -29.40 7.52 -7.18
N THR A 104 -29.59 6.31 -6.66
CA THR A 104 -30.21 6.11 -5.36
C THR A 104 -29.12 6.35 -4.32
N VAL A 105 -29.22 7.45 -3.57
CA VAL A 105 -28.17 7.98 -2.68
C VAL A 105 -27.90 7.09 -1.45
N ALA A 106 -28.41 5.84 -1.44
CA ALA A 106 -28.02 4.83 -0.48
C ALA A 106 -26.53 4.50 -0.69
N PRO A 107 -25.65 4.68 0.31
CA PRO A 107 -24.28 4.22 0.19
C PRO A 107 -24.31 2.71 -0.03
N LEU A 108 -23.76 2.24 -1.15
CA LEU A 108 -23.56 0.82 -1.39
C LEU A 108 -22.82 0.26 -0.18
N VAL A 109 -23.48 -0.66 0.54
CA VAL A 109 -22.83 -1.42 1.62
C VAL A 109 -21.59 -2.03 0.99
N LYS A 110 -20.41 -1.65 1.49
CA LYS A 110 -19.14 -2.16 0.98
C LYS A 110 -19.08 -3.65 1.29
N VAL A 111 -19.53 -4.46 0.35
CA VAL A 111 -19.45 -5.90 0.47
C VAL A 111 -17.95 -6.22 0.52
N HIS A 112 -17.50 -6.78 1.64
CA HIS A 112 -16.08 -7.04 1.87
C HIS A 112 -15.53 -8.11 0.91
N ASN A 113 -16.42 -8.88 0.25
CA ASN A 113 -16.11 -9.95 -0.67
C ASN A 113 -17.22 -10.07 -1.72
N PHE A 114 -16.88 -10.16 -3.01
CA PHE A 114 -17.84 -10.23 -4.12
C PHE A 114 -18.07 -11.66 -4.64
N MET A 115 -17.52 -12.68 -4.00
CA MET A 115 -17.69 -14.07 -4.44
C MET A 115 -19.11 -14.60 -4.23
N HIS A 116 -19.57 -15.42 -5.17
CA HIS A 116 -20.82 -16.18 -5.07
C HIS A 116 -20.60 -17.64 -5.49
N THR A 117 -21.46 -18.55 -5.03
CA THR A 117 -21.49 -19.97 -5.44
C THR A 117 -21.76 -20.20 -6.93
N ASP A 118 -22.17 -19.15 -7.66
CA ASP A 118 -22.59 -19.20 -9.06
C ASP A 118 -21.47 -18.64 -9.97
N ASP A 119 -20.36 -18.19 -9.38
CA ASP A 119 -19.21 -17.68 -10.09
C ASP A 119 -18.53 -18.80 -10.88
N TYR A 120 -18.16 -18.51 -12.12
CA TYR A 120 -17.50 -19.48 -13.00
C TYR A 120 -16.31 -18.88 -13.73
N LEU A 121 -15.40 -19.76 -14.15
CA LEU A 121 -14.20 -19.39 -14.89
C LEU A 121 -14.40 -19.60 -16.39
N VAL A 122 -13.79 -18.72 -17.17
CA VAL A 122 -13.70 -18.75 -18.63
C VAL A 122 -12.22 -18.62 -18.96
N LEU A 123 -11.72 -19.37 -19.94
CA LEU A 123 -10.39 -19.18 -20.50
C LEU A 123 -10.51 -18.36 -21.79
N GLU A 124 -9.72 -17.31 -21.93
CA GLU A 124 -9.64 -16.47 -23.12
C GLU A 124 -8.21 -16.51 -23.70
N ASP A 125 -8.08 -16.77 -24.99
CA ASP A 125 -6.82 -16.63 -25.75
C ASP A 125 -6.99 -15.61 -26.90
N GLU A 126 -6.01 -15.47 -27.80
CA GLU A 126 -6.17 -14.55 -28.95
C GLU A 126 -7.23 -14.96 -29.98
N SER A 127 -7.73 -16.20 -29.89
CA SER A 127 -8.66 -16.78 -30.87
C SER A 127 -10.12 -16.73 -30.38
N GLY A 128 -10.37 -16.90 -29.08
CA GLY A 128 -11.70 -16.92 -28.52
C GLY A 128 -11.75 -17.21 -27.03
N ARG A 129 -12.94 -17.64 -26.57
CA ARG A 129 -13.22 -17.92 -25.16
C ARG A 129 -13.99 -19.21 -24.98
N VAL A 130 -13.70 -19.96 -23.92
CA VAL A 130 -14.39 -21.21 -23.57
C VAL A 130 -14.69 -21.25 -22.08
N LYS A 131 -15.90 -21.69 -21.72
CA LYS A 131 -16.30 -21.86 -20.32
C LYS A 131 -15.58 -23.07 -19.72
N LEU A 132 -15.09 -22.93 -18.50
CA LEU A 132 -14.39 -24.02 -17.81
C LEU A 132 -15.33 -24.79 -16.88
N SER A 133 -15.13 -26.11 -16.83
CA SER A 133 -15.82 -27.04 -15.93
C SER A 133 -14.85 -28.08 -15.38
N GLY A 134 -15.33 -28.96 -14.48
CA GLY A 134 -14.49 -29.95 -13.79
C GLY A 134 -14.08 -29.53 -12.37
N HIS A 135 -13.32 -30.39 -11.69
CA HIS A 135 -12.96 -30.23 -10.28
C HIS A 135 -11.52 -29.73 -10.03
N ALA A 136 -10.66 -29.76 -11.06
CA ALA A 136 -9.25 -29.38 -10.93
C ALA A 136 -9.04 -27.86 -10.73
N LEU A 137 -10.00 -27.03 -11.17
CA LEU A 137 -9.91 -25.57 -11.15
C LEU A 137 -11.06 -24.98 -10.31
N SER A 138 -10.75 -24.52 -9.09
CA SER A 138 -11.75 -24.02 -8.14
C SER A 138 -11.98 -22.50 -8.29
N PRO A 139 -13.19 -22.02 -8.66
CA PRO A 139 -13.45 -20.59 -8.88
C PRO A 139 -13.10 -19.65 -7.70
N PRO A 140 -13.26 -20.03 -6.42
CA PRO A 140 -12.78 -19.22 -5.30
C PRO A 140 -11.25 -18.99 -5.27
N VAL A 141 -10.43 -19.90 -5.79
CA VAL A 141 -8.96 -19.83 -5.68
C VAL A 141 -8.34 -18.87 -6.71
N TYR A 142 -8.96 -18.73 -7.88
CA TYR A 142 -8.45 -17.94 -9.00
C TYR A 142 -9.17 -16.61 -9.16
N VAL A 143 -8.50 -15.67 -9.84
CA VAL A 143 -9.03 -14.34 -10.17
C VAL A 143 -8.89 -14.05 -11.67
N THR A 144 -9.58 -13.00 -12.14
CA THR A 144 -9.41 -12.53 -13.52
C THR A 144 -7.99 -12.02 -13.75
N GLY A 145 -7.42 -12.34 -14.91
CA GLY A 145 -6.12 -11.83 -15.38
C GLY A 145 -4.92 -12.72 -15.07
N VAL A 146 -5.12 -13.88 -14.43
CA VAL A 146 -4.08 -14.93 -14.26
C VAL A 146 -3.96 -15.74 -15.56
N VAL A 147 -2.74 -16.03 -16.01
CA VAL A 147 -2.49 -16.88 -17.20
C VAL A 147 -2.08 -18.27 -16.75
N VAL A 148 -2.74 -19.31 -17.28
CA VAL A 148 -2.53 -20.71 -16.93
C VAL A 148 -2.51 -21.60 -18.17
N ALA A 149 -1.89 -22.78 -18.05
CA ALA A 149 -2.05 -23.88 -18.99
C ALA A 149 -3.02 -24.92 -18.40
N LEU A 150 -4.06 -25.27 -19.15
CA LEU A 150 -5.10 -26.22 -18.74
C LEU A 150 -4.99 -27.48 -19.57
N HIS A 151 -5.00 -28.63 -18.90
CA HIS A 151 -5.14 -29.95 -19.52
C HIS A 151 -6.58 -30.43 -19.35
N GLY A 152 -7.18 -30.92 -20.43
CA GLY A 152 -8.57 -31.37 -20.40
C GLY A 152 -9.13 -31.76 -21.75
N LYS A 153 -10.45 -31.91 -21.80
CA LYS A 153 -11.23 -32.31 -22.97
C LYS A 153 -12.27 -31.25 -23.32
N ALA A 154 -12.44 -30.98 -24.61
CA ALA A 154 -13.55 -30.16 -25.09
C ALA A 154 -14.87 -30.95 -25.01
N GLY A 155 -15.84 -30.41 -24.28
CA GLY A 155 -17.23 -30.84 -24.24
C GLY A 155 -18.13 -29.97 -25.14
N PRO A 156 -19.46 -30.11 -25.04
CA PRO A 156 -20.42 -29.36 -25.84
C PRO A 156 -20.54 -27.90 -25.36
N GLY A 157 -19.55 -27.08 -25.71
CA GLY A 157 -19.48 -25.64 -25.39
C GLY A 157 -18.70 -25.29 -24.12
N ASP A 158 -18.16 -26.28 -23.42
CA ASP A 158 -17.28 -26.12 -22.26
C ASP A 158 -15.97 -26.92 -22.41
N PHE A 159 -14.99 -26.63 -21.56
CA PHE A 159 -13.74 -27.36 -21.47
C PHE A 159 -13.60 -27.96 -20.08
N VAL A 160 -13.64 -29.29 -20.01
CA VAL A 160 -13.57 -30.06 -18.76
C VAL A 160 -12.10 -30.15 -18.35
N VAL A 161 -11.72 -29.40 -17.32
CA VAL A 161 -10.35 -29.32 -16.81
C VAL A 161 -10.05 -30.51 -15.92
N GLU A 162 -9.03 -31.29 -16.29
CA GLU A 162 -8.53 -32.44 -15.54
C GLU A 162 -7.27 -32.10 -14.73
N ASP A 163 -6.41 -31.20 -15.22
CA ASP A 163 -5.16 -30.81 -14.57
C ASP A 163 -4.75 -29.36 -14.93
N VAL A 164 -4.00 -28.69 -14.06
CA VAL A 164 -3.66 -27.25 -14.18
C VAL A 164 -2.16 -27.03 -13.98
N LEU A 165 -1.55 -26.27 -14.90
CA LEU A 165 -0.15 -25.85 -14.82
C LEU A 165 -0.07 -24.32 -14.71
N GLU A 166 0.36 -23.86 -13.55
CA GLU A 166 0.76 -22.46 -13.29
C GLU A 166 2.19 -22.19 -13.80
N ALA A 167 2.56 -20.91 -13.94
CA ALA A 167 3.92 -20.52 -14.36
C ALA A 167 5.02 -20.89 -13.33
N GLY A 168 4.64 -21.15 -12.08
CA GLY A 168 5.55 -21.45 -10.97
C GLY A 168 6.47 -20.29 -10.61
N LEU A 169 7.36 -20.48 -9.65
CA LEU A 169 8.30 -19.44 -9.22
C LEU A 169 9.27 -19.05 -10.36
N PRO A 170 9.54 -17.75 -10.57
CA PRO A 170 10.51 -17.28 -11.56
C PRO A 170 11.96 -17.60 -11.14
N PRO A 171 12.93 -17.71 -12.07
CA PRO A 171 14.32 -17.98 -11.72
C PRO A 171 14.84 -16.97 -10.69
N GLN A 172 15.42 -17.47 -9.61
CA GLN A 172 16.06 -16.64 -8.58
C GLN A 172 17.49 -16.30 -9.00
N ILE A 173 17.93 -15.10 -8.66
CA ILE A 173 19.35 -14.71 -8.76
C ILE A 173 20.10 -15.41 -7.62
N GLU A 174 21.33 -15.89 -7.87
CA GLU A 174 22.13 -16.54 -6.83
C GLU A 174 22.35 -15.61 -5.64
N THR A 175 22.14 -16.11 -4.40
CA THR A 175 22.43 -15.30 -3.23
C THR A 175 23.93 -15.01 -3.12
N PRO A 176 24.34 -13.79 -2.75
CA PRO A 176 25.73 -13.52 -2.44
C PRO A 176 26.19 -14.39 -1.27
N LEU A 177 27.44 -14.86 -1.31
CA LEU A 177 28.08 -15.56 -0.21
C LEU A 177 27.87 -14.79 1.10
N LYS A 178 27.39 -15.49 2.14
CA LYS A 178 27.04 -14.90 3.45
C LYS A 178 28.08 -13.89 3.91
N SER A 179 27.65 -12.64 4.10
CA SER A 179 28.48 -11.61 4.72
C SER A 179 28.97 -12.11 6.08
N LYS A 180 30.19 -11.73 6.46
CA LYS A 180 30.72 -11.99 7.82
C LYS A 180 30.02 -11.15 8.91
N GLU A 181 29.07 -10.33 8.50
CA GLU A 181 28.50 -9.24 9.27
C GLU A 181 27.00 -9.15 9.03
N ASP A 182 26.26 -9.07 10.12
CA ASP A 182 24.82 -8.83 10.12
C ASP A 182 24.51 -7.35 9.78
N LYS A 183 23.43 -7.14 9.03
CA LYS A 183 22.87 -5.85 8.62
C LYS A 183 21.34 -5.97 8.62
N TYR A 184 20.64 -4.90 9.00
CA TYR A 184 19.17 -4.92 9.11
C TYR A 184 18.52 -3.87 8.19
N VAL A 185 17.36 -4.24 7.66
CA VAL A 185 16.44 -3.35 6.94
C VAL A 185 15.15 -3.27 7.75
N VAL A 186 14.68 -2.05 8.01
CA VAL A 186 13.44 -1.81 8.78
C VAL A 186 12.32 -1.43 7.82
N PHE A 187 11.18 -2.11 7.95
CA PHE A 187 9.99 -1.85 7.16
C PHE A 187 8.86 -1.32 8.04
N VAL A 188 8.24 -0.24 7.60
CA VAL A 188 7.12 0.43 8.28
C VAL A 188 6.02 0.69 7.24
N SER A 189 4.75 0.60 7.62
CA SER A 189 3.64 0.99 6.73
C SER A 189 2.44 1.46 7.54
N GLY A 190 1.58 2.28 6.94
CA GLY A 190 0.33 2.69 7.59
C GLY A 190 0.53 3.67 8.75
N LEU A 191 1.55 4.53 8.66
CA LEU A 191 1.81 5.60 9.64
C LEU A 191 0.58 6.50 9.84
N ARG A 192 -0.18 6.77 8.77
CA ARG A 192 -1.43 7.53 8.77
C ARG A 192 -1.33 8.84 9.58
N VAL A 193 -0.24 9.59 9.38
CA VAL A 193 -0.03 10.86 10.08
C VAL A 193 -1.20 11.80 9.77
N GLY A 194 -1.75 12.43 10.81
CA GLY A 194 -2.99 13.23 10.73
C GLY A 194 -4.27 12.47 11.09
N SER A 195 -4.19 11.14 11.28
CA SER A 195 -5.31 10.34 11.79
C SER A 195 -5.62 10.65 13.26
N GLY A 196 -6.89 10.64 13.63
CA GLY A 196 -7.31 10.65 15.05
C GLY A 196 -6.82 9.43 15.84
N ASN A 197 -6.41 8.35 15.14
CA ASN A 197 -5.84 7.15 15.74
C ASN A 197 -4.30 7.11 15.67
N SER A 198 -3.66 8.11 15.07
CA SER A 198 -2.18 8.18 15.00
C SER A 198 -1.63 8.64 16.35
N ASN A 199 -0.52 8.04 16.78
CA ASN A 199 0.16 8.38 18.03
C ASN A 199 1.57 8.90 17.73
N PRO A 200 1.78 10.23 17.70
CA PRO A 200 3.09 10.83 17.42
C PRO A 200 4.22 10.32 18.33
N LEU A 201 3.92 9.99 19.59
CA LEU A 201 4.92 9.46 20.53
C LEU A 201 5.44 8.08 20.10
N GLN A 202 4.59 7.21 19.57
CA GLN A 202 5.02 5.89 19.06
C GLN A 202 5.97 6.05 17.87
N PHE A 203 5.71 7.02 16.99
CA PHE A 203 6.57 7.27 15.84
C PHE A 203 7.88 7.97 16.24
N GLN A 204 7.86 8.92 17.18
CA GLN A 204 9.10 9.50 17.72
C GLN A 204 9.96 8.45 18.44
N LEU A 205 9.38 7.56 19.26
CA LEU A 205 10.12 6.47 19.90
C LEU A 205 10.77 5.51 18.88
N LEU A 206 10.09 5.27 17.75
CA LEU A 206 10.68 4.52 16.64
C LEU A 206 11.86 5.27 16.01
N VAL A 207 11.71 6.58 15.75
CA VAL A 207 12.80 7.45 15.24
C VAL A 207 14.00 7.43 16.18
N ASP A 208 13.79 7.61 17.49
CA ASP A 208 14.84 7.64 18.50
C ASP A 208 15.57 6.29 18.58
N HIS A 209 14.85 5.17 18.48
CA HIS A 209 15.44 3.83 18.47
C HIS A 209 16.27 3.55 17.21
N ILE A 210 15.74 3.80 16.00
CA ILE A 210 16.49 3.52 14.75
C ILE A 210 17.67 4.47 14.54
N THR A 211 17.60 5.69 15.06
CA THR A 211 18.72 6.65 15.04
C THR A 211 19.76 6.38 16.12
N GLY A 212 19.41 5.67 17.20
CA GLY A 212 20.32 5.28 18.29
C GLY A 212 20.32 6.24 19.49
N HIS A 213 19.32 7.12 19.62
CA HIS A 213 19.16 8.01 20.78
C HIS A 213 18.47 7.33 21.98
N LEU A 214 17.84 6.17 21.75
CA LEU A 214 17.14 5.39 22.77
C LEU A 214 17.83 4.02 22.96
N GLY A 215 17.91 3.56 24.20
CA GLY A 215 18.41 2.22 24.57
C GLY A 215 19.76 2.21 25.28
N ASP A 216 20.23 1.01 25.64
CA ASP A 216 21.57 0.76 26.18
C ASP A 216 22.63 0.63 25.06
N GLU A 217 23.91 0.43 25.42
CA GLU A 217 24.99 0.22 24.45
C GLU A 217 24.71 -0.96 23.48
N LYS A 218 23.92 -1.96 23.88
CA LYS A 218 23.62 -3.13 23.03
C LYS A 218 22.52 -2.80 22.03
N GLU A 219 21.45 -2.13 22.47
CA GLU A 219 20.39 -1.65 21.59
C GLU A 219 20.92 -0.64 20.58
N GLN A 220 21.78 0.30 21.01
CA GLN A 220 22.49 1.21 20.12
C GLN A 220 23.41 0.45 19.13
N GLY A 221 24.09 -0.59 19.59
CA GLY A 221 24.89 -1.50 18.74
C GLY A 221 24.06 -2.28 17.71
N ILE A 222 22.78 -2.57 17.97
CA ILE A 222 21.83 -3.12 16.99
C ILE A 222 21.33 -2.03 16.05
N ALA A 223 20.97 -0.85 16.56
CA ALA A 223 20.53 0.29 15.77
C ALA A 223 21.59 0.72 14.73
N ALA A 224 22.88 0.67 15.10
CA ALA A 224 24.01 0.92 14.19
C ALA A 224 24.16 -0.12 13.06
N GLN A 225 23.53 -1.29 13.17
CA GLN A 225 23.49 -2.31 12.11
C GLN A 225 22.31 -2.12 11.15
N ILE A 226 21.38 -1.20 11.43
CA ILE A 226 20.32 -0.82 10.49
C ILE A 226 20.91 0.02 9.37
N VAL A 227 20.77 -0.44 8.13
CA VAL A 227 21.37 0.17 6.93
C VAL A 227 20.36 0.86 6.00
N GLN A 228 19.07 0.54 6.11
CA GLN A 228 18.00 1.11 5.29
C GLN A 228 16.66 1.05 6.04
N VAL A 229 15.85 2.10 5.90
CA VAL A 229 14.42 2.11 6.26
C VAL A 229 13.57 2.20 5.00
N VAL A 230 12.47 1.45 4.96
CA VAL A 230 11.47 1.48 3.88
C VAL A 230 10.09 1.75 4.47
N ILE A 231 9.44 2.80 3.97
CA ILE A 231 8.07 3.19 4.36
C ILE A 231 7.12 2.81 3.21
N ALA A 232 6.41 1.69 3.38
CA ALA A 232 5.56 1.06 2.36
C ALA A 232 4.12 1.61 2.35
N GLY A 233 3.98 2.92 2.10
CA GLY A 233 2.70 3.59 1.84
C GLY A 233 1.77 3.80 3.03
N ASN A 234 0.68 4.54 2.75
CA ASN A 234 -0.28 5.11 3.70
C ASN A 234 0.43 5.90 4.80
N SER A 235 1.31 6.79 4.36
CA SER A 235 2.10 7.68 5.20
C SER A 235 1.22 8.78 5.82
N PHE A 236 0.23 9.25 5.06
CA PHE A 236 -0.75 10.25 5.47
C PHE A 236 -2.14 9.65 5.64
N GLU A 237 -2.99 10.32 6.43
CA GLU A 237 -4.43 10.18 6.31
C GLU A 237 -5.06 11.53 6.00
N ILE A 238 -5.48 11.71 4.75
CA ILE A 238 -6.10 12.95 4.28
C ILE A 238 -7.63 12.82 4.41
N PRO A 239 -8.32 13.68 5.18
CA PRO A 239 -9.77 13.65 5.28
C PRO A 239 -10.44 13.88 3.91
N ARG A 240 -11.06 12.83 3.37
CA ARG A 240 -11.59 12.81 1.98
C ARG A 240 -12.63 13.91 1.72
N GLU A 241 -13.33 14.35 2.76
CA GLU A 241 -14.25 15.50 2.79
C GLU A 241 -13.62 16.79 2.25
N LEU A 242 -12.31 16.99 2.47
CA LEU A 242 -11.57 18.18 2.07
C LEU A 242 -11.14 18.13 0.59
N LEU A 243 -11.23 16.97 -0.06
CA LEU A 243 -10.84 16.79 -1.46
C LEU A 243 -12.02 17.00 -2.43
N ASN A 244 -13.13 17.59 -1.97
CA ASN A 244 -14.35 17.74 -2.78
C ASN A 244 -14.27 18.76 -3.93
N GLY A 245 -13.12 19.40 -4.18
CA GLY A 245 -12.92 20.36 -5.27
C GLY A 245 -13.54 21.74 -5.02
N GLN A 246 -13.90 22.03 -3.77
CA GLN A 246 -14.32 23.36 -3.33
C GLN A 246 -13.13 24.15 -2.79
N THR A 247 -13.22 25.50 -2.83
CA THR A 247 -12.17 26.38 -2.30
C THR A 247 -12.06 26.23 -0.77
N LEU A 248 -11.09 25.42 -0.33
CA LEU A 248 -10.82 25.14 1.08
C LEU A 248 -10.61 26.41 1.91
N ALA A 249 -11.27 26.50 3.06
CA ALA A 249 -11.04 27.56 4.04
C ALA A 249 -9.63 27.44 4.65
N SER A 250 -9.12 28.52 5.24
CA SER A 250 -7.77 28.54 5.83
C SER A 250 -7.56 27.51 6.94
N LYS A 251 -8.61 27.19 7.72
CA LYS A 251 -8.59 26.14 8.74
C LYS A 251 -8.46 24.73 8.14
N ASP A 252 -9.08 24.48 7.00
CA ASP A 252 -9.00 23.17 6.34
C ASP A 252 -7.66 22.98 5.62
N GLN A 253 -7.03 24.07 5.15
CA GLN A 253 -5.68 24.04 4.60
C GLN A 253 -4.61 23.71 5.67
N SER A 254 -4.82 24.10 6.93
CA SER A 254 -3.90 23.73 8.02
C SER A 254 -3.99 22.23 8.31
N ARG A 255 -5.21 21.67 8.43
CA ARG A 255 -5.48 20.23 8.58
C ARG A 255 -4.85 19.35 7.48
N LEU A 256 -4.67 19.87 6.27
CA LEU A 256 -3.97 19.15 5.19
C LEU A 256 -2.44 19.28 5.25
N SER A 257 -1.91 20.41 5.72
CA SER A 257 -0.47 20.70 5.67
C SER A 257 0.28 20.38 6.96
N GLU A 258 -0.41 20.35 8.10
CA GLU A 258 0.16 19.98 9.41
C GLU A 258 0.69 18.54 9.42
N PRO A 259 -0.06 17.50 8.98
CA PRO A 259 0.46 16.13 8.92
C PRO A 259 1.67 15.96 7.99
N ILE A 260 1.70 16.72 6.89
CA ILE A 260 2.81 16.73 5.93
C ILE A 260 4.08 17.32 6.57
N LYS A 261 3.93 18.42 7.32
CA LYS A 261 5.03 19.06 8.05
C LYS A 261 5.54 18.18 9.19
N GLU A 262 4.65 17.53 9.93
CA GLU A 262 5.01 16.59 11.01
C GLU A 262 5.81 15.40 10.47
N LEU A 263 5.32 14.76 9.41
CA LEU A 263 6.05 13.65 8.78
C LEU A 263 7.42 14.11 8.23
N ASP A 264 7.51 15.26 7.54
CA ASP A 264 8.79 15.76 7.03
C ASP A 264 9.80 16.07 8.15
N ILE A 265 9.35 16.56 9.31
CA ILE A 265 10.23 16.76 10.48
C ILE A 265 10.81 15.43 10.98
N LEU A 266 9.98 14.39 11.07
CA LEU A 266 10.41 13.07 11.55
C LEU A 266 11.30 12.36 10.53
N LEU A 267 10.91 12.39 9.25
CA LEU A 267 11.73 11.89 8.14
C LEU A 267 13.08 12.62 8.03
N THR A 268 13.13 13.93 8.34
CA THR A 268 14.39 14.70 8.40
C THR A 268 15.34 14.16 9.48
N GLN A 269 14.82 13.81 10.67
CA GLN A 269 15.63 13.22 11.75
C GLN A 269 16.20 11.86 11.32
N ILE A 270 15.40 11.02 10.66
CA ILE A 270 15.84 9.72 10.17
C ILE A 270 16.88 9.90 9.04
N ALA A 271 16.57 10.72 8.03
CA ALA A 271 17.44 10.94 6.86
C ALA A 271 18.81 11.51 7.23
N ALA A 272 18.90 12.31 8.30
CA ALA A 272 20.18 12.80 8.80
C ALA A 272 21.12 11.68 9.29
N GLY A 273 20.57 10.54 9.75
CA GLY A 273 21.33 9.42 10.32
C GLY A 273 21.38 8.15 9.48
N LEU A 274 20.41 7.91 8.56
CA LEU A 274 20.31 6.68 7.77
C LEU A 274 19.51 6.85 6.45
N PRO A 275 19.71 5.96 5.45
CA PRO A 275 18.91 5.92 4.22
C PRO A 275 17.42 5.58 4.43
N VAL A 276 16.53 6.36 3.81
CA VAL A 276 15.07 6.20 3.90
C VAL A 276 14.45 6.23 2.51
N ASP A 277 13.71 5.17 2.19
CA ASP A 277 12.92 5.07 0.96
C ASP A 277 11.42 5.15 1.32
N ILE A 278 10.69 6.10 0.76
CA ILE A 278 9.24 6.28 0.98
C ILE A 278 8.43 5.99 -0.30
N MET A 279 7.55 5.00 -0.20
CA MET A 279 6.62 4.58 -1.25
C MET A 279 5.23 5.23 -1.04
N PRO A 280 4.51 5.59 -2.10
CA PRO A 280 3.10 6.00 -2.02
C PRO A 280 2.17 4.81 -1.74
N GLY A 281 1.13 5.03 -0.94
CA GLY A 281 -0.02 4.13 -0.74
C GLY A 281 -1.33 4.68 -1.32
N LEU A 282 -2.45 4.12 -0.86
CA LEU A 282 -3.80 4.43 -1.39
C LEU A 282 -4.33 5.81 -0.95
N ASP A 283 -4.06 6.20 0.29
CA ASP A 283 -4.52 7.47 0.87
C ASP A 283 -3.46 8.60 0.78
N ASP A 284 -2.29 8.29 0.20
CA ASP A 284 -1.20 9.23 -0.02
C ASP A 284 -1.41 10.14 -1.25
N PRO A 285 -0.74 11.30 -1.32
CA PRO A 285 -0.91 12.28 -2.41
C PRO A 285 -0.19 11.91 -3.73
N ALA A 286 -0.52 10.72 -4.27
CA ALA A 286 0.00 10.18 -5.52
C ALA A 286 -1.10 10.01 -6.58
N ASN A 287 -0.76 9.42 -7.74
CA ASN A 287 -1.76 8.85 -8.64
C ASN A 287 -2.41 7.61 -8.03
N PHE A 288 -3.66 7.33 -8.43
CA PHE A 288 -4.47 6.20 -7.99
C PHE A 288 -4.12 4.92 -8.76
N SER A 289 -3.95 5.04 -10.07
CA SER A 289 -3.60 3.92 -10.94
C SER A 289 -2.18 3.41 -10.64
N LEU A 290 -1.99 2.10 -10.53
CA LEU A 290 -0.66 1.49 -10.49
C LEU A 290 0.06 1.58 -11.86
N PRO A 291 1.40 1.68 -11.90
CA PRO A 291 2.28 1.98 -10.78
C PRO A 291 2.12 3.43 -10.29
N GLN A 292 2.02 3.60 -8.98
CA GLN A 292 2.01 4.93 -8.37
C GLN A 292 3.41 5.53 -8.46
N GLN A 293 3.48 6.76 -8.97
CA GLN A 293 4.72 7.50 -9.16
C GLN A 293 5.19 8.10 -7.82
N PRO A 294 6.49 8.42 -7.67
CA PRO A 294 7.03 8.94 -6.42
C PRO A 294 6.31 10.18 -5.90
N LEU A 295 6.25 10.29 -4.57
CA LEU A 295 5.70 11.47 -3.89
C LEU A 295 6.54 12.71 -4.23
N ASN A 296 5.86 13.83 -4.45
CA ASN A 296 6.54 15.05 -4.90
C ASN A 296 7.46 15.60 -3.81
N ARG A 297 8.71 15.94 -4.16
CA ARG A 297 9.70 16.54 -3.25
C ARG A 297 9.21 17.82 -2.57
N CYS A 298 8.23 18.53 -3.15
CA CYS A 298 7.62 19.71 -2.50
C CYS A 298 6.88 19.42 -1.19
N LEU A 299 6.57 18.15 -0.92
CA LEU A 299 5.98 17.67 0.33
C LEU A 299 7.03 17.51 1.44
N PHE A 300 8.31 17.36 1.07
CA PHE A 300 9.40 16.99 1.99
C PHE A 300 10.59 17.97 1.93
N PRO A 301 10.38 19.28 2.19
CA PRO A 301 11.44 20.29 2.06
C PRO A 301 12.64 20.09 3.01
N GLY A 302 12.44 19.48 4.19
CA GLY A 302 13.51 19.13 5.11
C GLY A 302 14.22 17.85 4.68
N SER A 303 13.47 16.77 4.46
CA SER A 303 14.04 15.44 4.18
C SER A 303 14.76 15.39 2.83
N SER A 304 14.23 16.07 1.81
CA SER A 304 14.85 16.12 0.47
C SER A 304 16.12 16.97 0.37
N ALA A 305 16.54 17.62 1.46
CA ALA A 305 17.88 18.23 1.57
C ALA A 305 18.99 17.17 1.73
N TYR A 306 18.64 15.95 2.17
CA TYR A 306 19.58 14.84 2.36
C TYR A 306 19.56 13.88 1.17
N ASN A 307 20.74 13.39 0.78
CA ASN A 307 20.89 12.39 -0.30
C ASN A 307 20.50 10.96 0.12
N THR A 308 20.28 10.74 1.40
CA THR A 308 19.79 9.52 2.04
C THR A 308 18.28 9.34 1.90
N PHE A 309 17.52 10.42 1.66
CA PHE A 309 16.07 10.37 1.47
C PHE A 309 15.71 10.15 -0.01
N ARG A 310 14.90 9.13 -0.27
CA ARG A 310 14.37 8.82 -1.60
C ARG A 310 12.86 8.66 -1.52
N SER A 311 12.13 9.20 -2.50
CA SER A 311 10.76 8.74 -2.76
C SER A 311 10.78 7.83 -3.97
N CYS A 312 10.15 6.67 -3.83
CA CYS A 312 10.18 5.55 -4.77
C CYS A 312 8.79 5.31 -5.36
N THR A 313 8.69 4.45 -6.37
CA THR A 313 7.39 4.04 -6.93
C THR A 313 6.63 3.08 -6.00
N ASN A 314 5.37 2.80 -6.30
CA ASN A 314 4.68 1.59 -5.84
C ASN A 314 4.13 0.84 -7.06
N PRO A 315 4.61 -0.39 -7.39
CA PRO A 315 5.57 -1.19 -6.62
C PRO A 315 6.99 -0.60 -6.56
N HIS A 316 7.82 -1.11 -5.65
CA HIS A 316 9.22 -0.72 -5.47
C HIS A 316 10.13 -1.95 -5.58
N CYS A 317 11.26 -1.83 -6.28
CA CYS A 317 12.27 -2.88 -6.45
C CYS A 317 13.68 -2.29 -6.27
N PHE A 318 14.51 -2.92 -5.45
CA PHE A 318 15.89 -2.51 -5.21
C PHE A 318 16.78 -3.69 -4.79
N ASP A 319 18.07 -3.59 -5.07
CA ASP A 319 19.08 -4.54 -4.61
C ASP A 319 19.94 -3.88 -3.52
N LEU A 320 20.01 -4.50 -2.34
CA LEU A 320 20.86 -4.06 -1.23
C LEU A 320 21.90 -5.15 -0.92
N ASP A 321 23.19 -4.85 -1.12
CA ASP A 321 24.29 -5.83 -1.05
C ASP A 321 24.03 -7.11 -1.89
N ASN A 322 23.46 -6.93 -3.09
CA ASN A 322 23.00 -7.98 -4.02
C ASN A 322 21.79 -8.81 -3.54
N ILE A 323 21.19 -8.48 -2.39
CA ILE A 323 19.91 -9.02 -1.97
C ILE A 323 18.79 -8.19 -2.62
N ARG A 324 18.13 -8.78 -3.61
CA ARG A 324 16.91 -8.24 -4.24
C ARG A 324 15.68 -8.20 -3.33
N PHE A 325 15.15 -7.00 -3.15
CA PHE A 325 13.87 -6.69 -2.51
C PHE A 325 12.85 -6.27 -3.58
N LEU A 326 11.62 -6.73 -3.42
CA LEU A 326 10.47 -6.31 -4.22
C LEU A 326 9.28 -6.11 -3.28
N GLY A 327 8.47 -5.08 -3.48
CA GLY A 327 7.26 -4.94 -2.67
C GLY A 327 6.25 -3.91 -3.14
N THR A 328 5.10 -3.92 -2.47
CA THR A 328 3.94 -3.06 -2.76
C THR A 328 3.40 -2.43 -1.48
N SER A 329 2.59 -1.38 -1.63
CA SER A 329 1.88 -0.73 -0.53
C SER A 329 0.54 -1.39 -0.16
N GLY A 330 0.34 -2.68 -0.44
CA GLY A 330 -0.82 -3.46 0.01
C GLY A 330 -1.95 -3.66 -1.01
N GLN A 331 -2.17 -2.69 -1.91
CA GLN A 331 -3.44 -2.64 -2.69
C GLN A 331 -3.68 -3.86 -3.58
N ASN A 332 -2.62 -4.56 -4.03
CA ASN A 332 -2.75 -5.78 -4.82
C ASN A 332 -3.30 -6.97 -4.01
N ILE A 333 -2.88 -7.12 -2.75
CA ILE A 333 -3.37 -8.21 -1.89
C ILE A 333 -4.76 -7.88 -1.33
N ASP A 334 -5.01 -6.62 -1.00
CA ASP A 334 -6.34 -6.17 -0.55
C ASP A 334 -7.38 -6.24 -1.66
N ASP A 335 -6.98 -6.15 -2.94
CA ASP A 335 -7.88 -6.40 -4.06
C ASP A 335 -8.15 -7.89 -4.26
N LEU A 336 -7.14 -8.76 -4.13
CA LEU A 336 -7.30 -10.21 -4.23
C LEU A 336 -8.33 -10.77 -3.23
N GLU A 337 -8.31 -10.29 -1.98
CA GLU A 337 -9.25 -10.70 -0.92
C GLU A 337 -10.73 -10.47 -1.27
N LYS A 338 -11.04 -9.45 -2.08
CA LYS A 338 -12.40 -9.16 -2.53
C LYS A 338 -12.93 -10.16 -3.57
N TYR A 339 -12.04 -10.88 -4.23
CA TYR A 339 -12.34 -11.70 -5.42
C TYR A 339 -11.88 -13.16 -5.31
N SER A 340 -11.18 -13.54 -4.24
CA SER A 340 -10.64 -14.88 -4.03
C SER A 340 -10.62 -15.27 -2.55
N GLU A 341 -10.66 -16.58 -2.30
CA GLU A 341 -10.54 -17.18 -0.96
C GLU A 341 -9.10 -17.65 -0.71
N ALA A 342 -8.55 -17.32 0.46
CA ALA A 342 -7.28 -17.83 0.97
C ALA A 342 -7.35 -17.91 2.50
N LYS A 343 -6.46 -18.70 3.12
CA LYS A 343 -6.39 -18.87 4.57
C LYS A 343 -5.82 -17.64 5.27
N ASP A 344 -4.86 -17.00 4.63
CA ASP A 344 -4.13 -15.84 5.13
C ASP A 344 -3.64 -14.94 3.97
N LYS A 345 -3.23 -13.72 4.31
CA LYS A 345 -2.68 -12.75 3.34
C LYS A 345 -1.36 -13.24 2.71
N LEU A 346 -0.58 -14.06 3.42
CA LEU A 346 0.65 -14.65 2.91
C LEU A 346 0.39 -15.65 1.78
N GLU A 347 -0.71 -16.41 1.81
CA GLU A 347 -1.11 -17.30 0.73
C GLU A 347 -1.43 -16.52 -0.56
N PHE A 348 -2.04 -15.33 -0.46
CA PHE A 348 -2.16 -14.45 -1.64
C PHE A 348 -0.78 -13.98 -2.15
N MET A 349 0.16 -13.65 -1.25
CA MET A 349 1.53 -13.30 -1.65
C MET A 349 2.23 -14.49 -2.35
N GLU A 350 2.11 -15.71 -1.82
CA GLU A 350 2.59 -16.94 -2.48
C GLU A 350 1.98 -17.12 -3.88
N ARG A 351 0.66 -16.93 -4.02
CA ARG A 351 -0.04 -17.04 -5.31
C ARG A 351 0.47 -15.99 -6.31
N THR A 352 0.66 -14.73 -5.92
CA THR A 352 1.23 -13.71 -6.83
C THR A 352 2.64 -14.06 -7.33
N LEU A 353 3.47 -14.73 -6.51
CA LEU A 353 4.77 -15.24 -6.94
C LEU A 353 4.64 -16.46 -7.88
N LYS A 354 3.76 -17.43 -7.58
CA LYS A 354 3.51 -18.62 -8.42
C LYS A 354 2.88 -18.27 -9.78
N TRP A 355 2.06 -17.23 -9.83
CA TRP A 355 1.49 -16.66 -11.06
C TRP A 355 2.47 -15.74 -11.79
N ARG A 356 3.67 -15.48 -11.23
CA ARG A 356 4.68 -14.53 -11.71
C ARG A 356 4.13 -13.12 -11.98
N HIS A 357 3.17 -12.67 -11.19
CA HIS A 357 2.44 -11.44 -11.45
C HIS A 357 2.01 -10.73 -10.16
N LEU A 358 2.50 -9.51 -9.95
CA LEU A 358 2.24 -8.73 -8.72
C LEU A 358 0.77 -8.37 -8.53
N ALA A 359 0.08 -8.00 -9.61
CA ALA A 359 -1.28 -7.45 -9.58
C ALA A 359 -2.18 -8.06 -10.68
N PRO A 360 -2.49 -9.37 -10.64
CA PRO A 360 -3.18 -10.06 -11.75
C PRO A 360 -4.56 -9.46 -12.04
N THR A 361 -5.23 -8.92 -11.02
CA THR A 361 -6.55 -8.29 -11.13
C THR A 361 -6.54 -6.93 -11.82
N ALA A 362 -5.36 -6.33 -12.07
CA ALA A 362 -5.23 -5.12 -12.88
C ALA A 362 -5.27 -5.46 -14.38
N PRO A 363 -5.97 -4.69 -15.23
CA PRO A 363 -6.77 -3.48 -14.94
C PRO A 363 -8.23 -3.73 -14.50
N ASN A 364 -8.72 -4.97 -14.45
CA ASN A 364 -10.15 -5.33 -14.33
C ASN A 364 -10.86 -4.83 -13.06
N THR A 365 -10.14 -4.71 -11.94
CA THR A 365 -10.68 -4.25 -10.64
C THR A 365 -9.69 -3.33 -9.92
N LEU A 366 -8.40 -3.66 -9.96
CA LEU A 366 -7.33 -2.78 -9.52
C LEU A 366 -6.90 -1.86 -10.68
N GLY A 367 -7.14 -0.56 -10.55
CA GLY A 367 -6.81 0.40 -11.60
C GLY A 367 -5.30 0.48 -11.88
N CYS A 368 -4.91 0.39 -13.15
CA CYS A 368 -3.53 0.59 -13.59
C CYS A 368 -3.44 1.52 -14.79
N TYR A 369 -2.23 1.96 -15.12
CA TYR A 369 -1.94 2.69 -16.35
C TYR A 369 -2.15 1.75 -17.57
N PRO A 370 -2.77 2.22 -18.68
CA PRO A 370 -3.00 1.40 -19.87
C PRO A 370 -1.71 1.24 -20.69
N PHE A 371 -0.81 0.38 -20.22
CA PHE A 371 0.42 0.04 -20.95
C PHE A 371 0.11 -0.62 -22.30
N THR A 372 0.83 -0.22 -23.34
CA THR A 372 0.71 -0.75 -24.69
C THR A 372 1.76 -1.80 -25.03
N ASP A 373 2.96 -1.66 -24.47
CA ASP A 373 4.14 -2.36 -25.00
C ASP A 373 4.56 -3.55 -24.12
N MET A 374 4.48 -3.41 -22.79
CA MET A 374 4.82 -4.45 -21.80
C MET A 374 3.95 -4.33 -20.54
N ASP A 375 3.76 -5.43 -19.79
CA ASP A 375 3.13 -5.42 -18.47
C ASP A 375 4.22 -5.35 -17.36
N PRO A 376 4.37 -4.23 -16.64
CA PRO A 376 5.45 -4.07 -15.65
C PRO A 376 5.24 -4.89 -14.38
N PHE A 377 4.03 -5.43 -14.16
CA PHE A 377 3.69 -6.22 -12.98
C PHE A 377 4.15 -7.68 -13.07
N LEU A 378 4.70 -8.09 -14.22
CA LEU A 378 5.35 -9.39 -14.39
C LEU A 378 6.62 -9.51 -13.52
N ILE A 379 6.82 -10.71 -12.97
CA ILE A 379 7.93 -11.06 -12.09
C ILE A 379 8.85 -12.00 -12.88
N GLU A 380 9.86 -11.42 -13.53
CA GLU A 380 10.82 -12.14 -14.39
C GLU A 380 11.87 -12.89 -13.57
N SER A 381 12.42 -12.23 -12.54
CA SER A 381 13.37 -12.78 -11.56
C SER A 381 12.71 -12.88 -10.19
N CYS A 382 12.88 -14.00 -9.47
CA CYS A 382 12.37 -14.08 -8.10
C CYS A 382 13.17 -13.18 -7.16
N PRO A 383 12.52 -12.32 -6.37
CA PRO A 383 13.18 -11.58 -5.30
C PRO A 383 13.60 -12.53 -4.17
N HIS A 384 14.54 -12.09 -3.33
CA HIS A 384 14.89 -12.80 -2.09
C HIS A 384 13.92 -12.42 -0.96
N VAL A 385 13.44 -11.18 -0.97
CA VAL A 385 12.44 -10.66 -0.04
C VAL A 385 11.30 -10.05 -0.83
N TYR A 386 10.09 -10.56 -0.61
CA TYR A 386 8.85 -9.98 -1.15
C TYR A 386 8.02 -9.43 0.00
N PHE A 387 7.82 -8.11 0.01
CA PHE A 387 7.10 -7.42 1.08
C PHE A 387 5.81 -6.73 0.60
N VAL A 388 4.80 -6.69 1.47
CA VAL A 388 3.50 -6.06 1.20
C VAL A 388 3.06 -5.25 2.40
N GLY A 389 2.99 -3.92 2.24
CA GLY A 389 2.57 -2.99 3.29
C GLY A 389 1.07 -2.98 3.59
N ASN A 390 0.69 -2.23 4.62
CA ASN A 390 -0.69 -1.82 4.94
C ASN A 390 -1.69 -2.96 5.20
N GLN A 391 -1.21 -4.11 5.68
CA GLN A 391 -2.07 -5.22 6.11
C GLN A 391 -2.38 -5.13 7.60
N ASP A 392 -3.49 -5.73 8.05
CA ASP A 392 -3.99 -5.63 9.43
C ASP A 392 -3.06 -6.22 10.51
N LYS A 393 -2.15 -7.13 10.13
CA LYS A 393 -1.30 -7.90 11.05
C LYS A 393 0.06 -8.18 10.43
N TYR A 394 1.09 -8.21 11.28
CA TYR A 394 2.42 -8.71 10.92
C TYR A 394 2.35 -10.22 10.71
N ASP A 395 2.95 -10.68 9.62
CA ASP A 395 3.23 -12.10 9.41
C ASP A 395 4.46 -12.26 8.50
N SER A 396 5.12 -13.41 8.59
CA SER A 396 6.28 -13.73 7.74
C SER A 396 6.35 -15.22 7.46
N ARG A 397 6.75 -15.58 6.23
CA ARG A 397 6.87 -16.98 5.82
C ARG A 397 8.03 -17.18 4.87
N LEU A 398 8.83 -18.20 5.17
CA LEU A 398 9.92 -18.64 4.34
C LEU A 398 9.41 -19.68 3.32
N ILE A 399 9.34 -19.30 2.04
CA ILE A 399 9.03 -20.24 0.96
C ILE A 399 10.33 -20.86 0.46
N THR A 400 10.36 -22.18 0.32
CA THR A 400 11.37 -22.86 -0.50
C THR A 400 10.69 -23.49 -1.71
N ALA A 401 11.34 -23.37 -2.88
CA ALA A 401 10.96 -24.16 -4.03
C ALA A 401 11.25 -25.64 -3.72
N LYS A 402 10.22 -26.40 -3.33
CA LYS A 402 10.36 -27.86 -3.27
C LYS A 402 10.60 -28.35 -4.70
N HIS A 403 11.75 -28.96 -4.93
CA HIS A 403 11.88 -29.94 -6.01
C HIS A 403 10.93 -31.10 -5.68
N GLU A 404 9.67 -31.03 -6.12
CA GLU A 404 8.91 -32.25 -6.31
C GLU A 404 9.67 -33.13 -7.30
N LYS A 405 9.85 -34.40 -6.92
CA LYS A 405 10.73 -35.35 -7.61
C LYS A 405 10.09 -35.86 -8.90
N SER A 406 9.86 -34.95 -9.85
CA SER A 406 9.42 -35.24 -11.20
C SER A 406 9.97 -34.22 -12.19
N ARG A 407 11.20 -34.49 -12.66
CA ARG A 407 11.68 -34.15 -14.02
C ARG A 407 11.80 -32.66 -14.40
N ILE A 408 12.54 -31.87 -13.61
CA ILE A 408 13.27 -30.72 -14.16
C ILE A 408 14.70 -30.70 -13.60
N PRO A 409 15.75 -30.91 -14.42
CA PRO A 409 17.13 -30.63 -14.04
C PRO A 409 17.44 -29.14 -14.26
N CYS A 410 16.80 -28.25 -13.48
CA CYS A 410 17.30 -26.89 -13.31
C CYS A 410 18.43 -26.96 -12.27
N SER A 411 19.67 -26.98 -12.76
CA SER A 411 20.88 -27.26 -11.98
C SER A 411 21.40 -26.03 -11.22
N LEU A 412 20.58 -25.46 -10.33
CA LEU A 412 21.01 -24.53 -9.28
C LEU A 412 20.16 -24.77 -8.02
N PRO A 413 20.74 -24.79 -6.81
CA PRO A 413 19.97 -24.79 -5.58
C PRO A 413 19.27 -23.44 -5.41
N TRP A 414 17.95 -23.49 -5.19
CA TRP A 414 17.13 -22.30 -4.96
C TRP A 414 17.17 -21.94 -3.48
N ASP A 415 17.49 -20.68 -3.19
CA ASP A 415 17.50 -20.17 -1.83
C ASP A 415 16.10 -19.70 -1.38
N SER A 416 15.93 -19.71 -0.07
CA SER A 416 14.64 -19.49 0.57
C SER A 416 14.16 -18.04 0.45
N ILE A 417 12.91 -17.84 0.00
CA ILE A 417 12.27 -16.53 -0.19
C ILE A 417 11.57 -16.10 1.11
N ASN A 418 11.86 -14.90 1.60
CA ASN A 418 11.12 -14.31 2.72
C ASN A 418 9.89 -13.53 2.21
N LEU A 419 8.69 -14.05 2.47
CA LEU A 419 7.49 -13.24 2.51
C LEU A 419 7.46 -12.47 3.82
N MET A 420 7.15 -11.18 3.77
CA MET A 420 7.05 -10.36 4.98
C MET A 420 5.99 -9.27 4.83
N ILE A 421 5.14 -9.16 5.86
CA ILE A 421 4.12 -8.13 5.98
C ILE A 421 4.57 -7.17 7.10
N PRO A 422 4.89 -5.89 6.83
CA PRO A 422 5.28 -4.93 7.85
C PRO A 422 4.12 -4.68 8.82
N TYR A 423 4.43 -4.44 10.10
CA TYR A 423 3.40 -4.22 11.10
C TYR A 423 2.83 -2.80 11.04
N GLN A 424 1.51 -2.68 11.27
CA GLN A 424 0.88 -1.40 11.58
C GLN A 424 1.29 -0.95 12.99
N THR A 425 1.50 0.36 13.19
CA THR A 425 2.47 1.00 14.10
C THR A 425 2.33 0.81 15.63
N THR A 426 1.77 -0.29 16.16
CA THR A 426 1.53 -0.47 17.60
C THR A 426 2.67 -1.15 18.37
N ILE A 427 3.49 -2.01 17.75
CA ILE A 427 4.72 -2.61 18.35
C ILE A 427 5.75 -2.92 17.24
N CYS A 428 6.85 -2.19 17.15
CA CYS A 428 7.96 -2.61 16.28
C CYS A 428 8.70 -3.81 16.90
N LYS A 429 8.69 -4.95 16.20
CA LYS A 429 9.59 -6.07 16.49
C LYS A 429 10.69 -6.13 15.43
N VAL A 430 11.92 -5.86 15.84
CA VAL A 430 13.12 -6.15 15.03
C VAL A 430 13.29 -7.67 14.98
N GLN A 431 13.01 -8.30 13.83
CA GLN A 431 13.16 -9.75 13.71
C GLN A 431 14.57 -10.15 13.26
N HIS A 432 15.27 -10.83 14.16
CA HIS A 432 16.59 -11.42 13.95
C HIS A 432 16.52 -12.65 13.04
N VAL A 433 17.26 -12.66 11.92
CA VAL A 433 17.28 -13.79 10.96
C VAL A 433 18.19 -14.92 11.47
N THR A 434 17.65 -15.68 12.41
CA THR A 434 18.08 -17.02 12.86
C THR A 434 19.53 -17.24 13.29
N LYS A 435 19.68 -17.54 14.58
CA LYS A 435 20.39 -18.76 14.98
C LYS A 435 19.51 -19.50 15.99
N LYS A 436 19.57 -20.84 16.00
CA LYS A 436 18.73 -21.70 16.86
C LYS A 436 19.01 -21.43 18.35
N SER A 437 18.03 -21.76 19.20
CA SER A 437 18.00 -21.63 20.67
C SER A 437 17.58 -20.25 21.22
N SER A 438 16.26 -19.98 21.15
CA SER A 438 15.60 -18.98 22.01
C SER A 438 14.80 -19.63 23.15
N ASP A 439 14.23 -20.81 22.92
CA ASP A 439 13.33 -21.47 23.89
C ASP A 439 14.08 -22.09 25.08
N GLU A 440 15.37 -22.40 24.93
CA GLU A 440 16.21 -22.95 26.00
C GLU A 440 16.68 -21.88 27.01
N LEU A 441 16.80 -20.62 26.56
CA LEU A 441 17.08 -19.49 27.44
C LEU A 441 15.85 -19.11 28.28
N LEU A 442 14.65 -19.13 27.68
CA LEU A 442 13.41 -18.78 28.39
C LEU A 442 13.05 -19.76 29.52
N ARG A 443 13.46 -21.03 29.44
CA ARG A 443 13.32 -21.97 30.58
C ARG A 443 14.25 -21.63 31.74
N LYS A 444 15.50 -21.23 31.46
CA LYS A 444 16.48 -20.89 32.52
C LYS A 444 16.12 -19.62 33.32
N PHE A 445 15.25 -18.76 32.79
CA PHE A 445 14.70 -17.61 33.54
C PHE A 445 13.37 -17.92 34.26
N ALA A 446 12.82 -19.13 34.13
CA ALA A 446 11.57 -19.53 34.77
C ALA A 446 11.76 -20.47 35.98
N ASP A 447 12.93 -21.11 36.11
CA ASP A 447 13.19 -22.16 37.10
C ASP A 447 14.01 -21.69 38.33
N ASP A 448 14.44 -20.42 38.40
CA ASP A 448 15.40 -19.92 39.41
C ASP A 448 14.77 -19.28 40.65
N ASP A 449 13.44 -19.40 40.85
CA ASP A 449 12.73 -18.78 41.98
C ASP A 449 11.55 -19.62 42.52
N GLU A 450 11.81 -20.84 43.03
CA GLU A 450 10.91 -21.46 44.03
C GLU A 450 11.53 -22.61 44.86
N SER A 451 11.73 -22.40 46.18
CA SER A 451 11.64 -23.44 47.23
C SER A 451 11.53 -22.78 48.63
N PRO A 452 10.99 -23.45 49.68
CA PRO A 452 9.56 -23.33 49.96
C PRO A 452 9.21 -22.94 51.41
N ALA A 453 8.09 -22.22 51.60
CA ALA A 453 7.51 -21.93 52.93
C ALA A 453 6.04 -22.37 53.03
N LYS A 454 5.67 -22.95 54.19
CA LYS A 454 4.47 -23.79 54.35
C LYS A 454 3.22 -23.02 54.80
N SER A 455 2.12 -23.27 54.08
CA SER A 455 0.72 -23.45 54.54
C SER A 455 0.22 -22.76 55.83
N LYS A 456 -0.93 -22.07 55.72
CA LYS A 456 -2.10 -22.31 56.60
C LYS A 456 -3.39 -21.73 56.01
N GLU A 457 -4.41 -22.58 55.89
CA GLU A 457 -5.79 -22.17 55.63
C GLU A 457 -6.41 -21.43 56.83
N LEU A 458 -7.50 -20.68 56.60
CA LEU A 458 -8.65 -20.68 57.53
C LEU A 458 -9.93 -20.16 56.86
N VAL A 459 -10.97 -21.00 56.85
CA VAL A 459 -12.33 -20.70 56.35
C VAL A 459 -13.25 -20.28 57.51
N ARG A 460 -14.10 -19.26 57.33
CA ARG A 460 -15.37 -19.16 58.10
C ARG A 460 -16.44 -18.26 57.45
N ALA A 461 -17.71 -18.52 57.77
CA ALA A 461 -18.88 -18.02 57.04
C ALA A 461 -19.94 -17.25 57.89
N LYS A 462 -20.68 -16.35 57.20
CA LYS A 462 -22.08 -15.85 57.39
C LYS A 462 -22.69 -15.63 58.81
N ARG A 463 -23.18 -14.40 59.06
CA ARG A 463 -24.51 -13.99 59.63
C ARG A 463 -24.62 -12.43 59.64
N ARG A 464 -25.60 -11.74 59.01
CA ARG A 464 -27.00 -11.36 59.42
C ARG A 464 -27.07 -10.65 60.81
N ARG A 465 -27.83 -9.55 61.06
CA ARG A 465 -29.24 -9.22 60.63
C ARG A 465 -29.75 -7.79 61.07
N LYS A 466 -30.71 -7.18 60.31
CA LYS A 466 -31.78 -6.16 60.66
C LYS A 466 -31.39 -4.74 61.17
N SER A 467 -32.19 -3.66 61.10
CA SER A 467 -33.65 -3.36 60.85
C SER A 467 -33.86 -2.11 59.92
N ARG A 468 -34.93 -1.85 59.12
CA ARG A 468 -36.42 -1.71 59.31
C ARG A 468 -36.85 -0.41 60.03
N GLU A 469 -37.90 0.37 59.69
CA GLU A 469 -39.00 0.38 58.65
C GLU A 469 -39.20 1.87 58.16
N GLY A 470 -40.05 2.32 57.21
CA GLY A 470 -40.99 1.73 56.23
C GLY A 470 -42.17 2.68 55.84
N LYS A 471 -42.81 2.47 54.65
CA LYS A 471 -44.12 3.03 54.14
C LYS A 471 -44.20 4.52 53.69
N GLU A 472 -45.04 4.99 52.74
CA GLU A 472 -46.00 4.41 51.74
C GLU A 472 -46.42 5.46 50.66
N ASN A 473 -46.83 5.00 49.46
CA ASN A 473 -47.90 5.50 48.54
C ASN A 473 -47.85 6.94 47.94
N ASP A 474 -48.48 7.29 46.79
CA ASP A 474 -49.17 6.57 45.68
C ASP A 474 -49.27 7.50 44.43
N ASP A 475 -49.54 6.92 43.24
CA ASP A 475 -50.30 7.47 42.07
C ASP A 475 -49.95 8.84 41.42
N CYS A 476 -50.31 9.16 40.16
CA CYS A 476 -50.50 8.47 38.87
C CYS A 476 -50.94 9.54 37.84
N GLU A 477 -50.93 9.16 36.56
CA GLU A 477 -51.57 9.80 35.37
C GLU A 477 -50.73 10.68 34.41
N SER A 478 -50.96 10.37 33.12
CA SER A 478 -50.74 11.22 31.95
C SER A 478 -52.11 11.49 31.31
N PRO A 479 -52.26 12.47 30.40
CA PRO A 479 -52.52 12.01 29.03
C PRO A 479 -51.97 12.91 27.90
N SER A 480 -51.87 12.28 26.73
CA SER A 480 -51.66 12.90 25.41
C SER A 480 -52.98 13.16 24.68
N SER A 481 -53.06 14.18 23.80
CA SER A 481 -53.62 14.04 22.42
C SER A 481 -53.72 15.36 21.63
N ASN A 482 -53.53 15.24 20.30
CA ASN A 482 -54.17 15.92 19.14
C ASN A 482 -54.55 17.43 19.19
N GLY A 483 -54.43 18.23 18.11
CA GLY A 483 -53.92 17.97 16.75
C GLY A 483 -54.28 19.10 15.73
N GLN A 484 -53.66 19.05 14.54
CA GLN A 484 -54.02 19.73 13.28
C GLN A 484 -54.02 21.28 13.10
N ALA A 485 -53.10 21.72 12.21
CA ALA A 485 -53.37 22.48 10.97
C ALA A 485 -53.56 24.03 10.91
N SER A 486 -52.57 24.68 10.26
CA SER A 486 -52.70 25.54 9.05
C SER A 486 -52.50 27.07 9.09
N LYS A 487 -51.61 27.52 8.16
CA LYS A 487 -51.68 28.68 7.22
C LYS A 487 -51.54 30.16 7.68
N LEU A 488 -50.59 30.84 7.01
CA LEU A 488 -50.54 32.27 6.58
C LEU A 488 -50.59 33.38 7.68
N GLY A 489 -50.02 34.59 7.52
CA GLY A 489 -49.15 35.15 6.48
C GLY A 489 -49.06 36.70 6.55
N GLU A 490 -47.87 37.26 6.26
CA GLU A 490 -47.55 38.66 5.87
C GLU A 490 -47.85 39.91 6.76
N ARG A 491 -46.85 40.83 6.80
CA ARG A 491 -46.86 42.28 6.38
C ARG A 491 -45.73 43.03 7.13
N ARG A 492 -44.68 43.67 6.56
CA ARG A 492 -44.45 44.65 5.46
C ARG A 492 -44.88 46.12 5.73
N SER A 493 -43.89 47.02 5.94
CA SER A 493 -43.79 48.43 5.47
C SER A 493 -42.62 49.19 6.16
N LEU A 494 -41.97 50.28 5.68
CA LEU A 494 -41.78 50.93 4.35
C LEU A 494 -40.62 51.99 4.43
N LEU A 495 -39.62 51.94 3.50
CA LEU A 495 -38.89 53.03 2.75
C LEU A 495 -38.36 54.36 3.43
N PRO A 496 -37.59 55.27 2.75
CA PRO A 496 -36.87 55.27 1.44
C PRO A 496 -35.35 55.72 1.47
N SER A 497 -34.75 55.96 0.28
CA SER A 497 -33.32 56.28 -0.04
C SER A 497 -33.07 57.77 -0.44
N PRO A 498 -31.82 58.22 -0.70
CA PRO A 498 -31.41 58.48 -2.12
C PRO A 498 -29.92 58.19 -2.49
N ALA A 499 -29.57 58.37 -3.79
CA ALA A 499 -28.26 58.18 -4.46
C ALA A 499 -27.83 59.50 -5.20
N PRO A 500 -26.99 59.59 -6.29
CA PRO A 500 -26.05 58.66 -7.00
C PRO A 500 -24.70 59.30 -7.49
N ALA A 501 -23.83 58.57 -8.22
CA ALA A 501 -23.05 59.05 -9.43
C ALA A 501 -22.06 58.01 -10.06
N ARG A 502 -21.57 58.27 -11.28
CA ARG A 502 -20.70 57.43 -12.17
C ARG A 502 -19.66 58.34 -12.90
N LYS A 503 -18.70 57.96 -13.78
CA LYS A 503 -18.38 56.76 -14.62
C LYS A 503 -16.91 56.86 -15.16
N SER A 504 -16.41 55.84 -15.91
CA SER A 504 -15.45 55.89 -17.06
C SER A 504 -14.02 55.31 -16.89
N ALA A 505 -13.38 55.00 -18.05
CA ALA A 505 -12.15 54.21 -18.20
C ALA A 505 -11.27 54.71 -19.38
N VAL A 506 -9.95 54.53 -19.33
CA VAL A 506 -9.01 54.80 -20.44
C VAL A 506 -7.83 53.80 -20.47
N LEU A 507 -7.47 53.36 -21.68
CA LEU A 507 -6.26 52.59 -22.03
C LEU A 507 -5.08 53.53 -22.37
N ARG A 508 -3.83 53.17 -22.02
CA ARG A 508 -2.65 53.41 -22.88
C ARG A 508 -1.41 52.60 -22.48
N GLN A 509 -0.50 52.49 -23.45
CA GLN A 509 0.68 51.62 -23.53
C GLN A 509 1.96 52.50 -23.64
N LEU A 510 3.14 51.88 -23.80
CA LEU A 510 4.53 52.45 -23.77
C LEU A 510 5.19 52.38 -22.36
N GLY A 511 6.49 52.12 -22.18
CA GLY A 511 7.52 51.69 -23.15
C GLY A 511 8.94 52.10 -22.74
N ILE A 512 9.88 51.15 -22.78
CA ILE A 512 11.35 51.32 -22.99
C ILE A 512 12.23 51.90 -21.84
N ASN A 513 13.22 51.09 -21.46
CA ASN A 513 14.57 51.35 -20.91
C ASN A 513 14.85 52.43 -19.83
N GLY A 514 15.46 51.97 -18.72
CA GLY A 514 16.23 52.81 -17.80
C GLY A 514 17.21 52.01 -16.93
N ARG A 515 18.48 51.86 -17.34
CA ARG A 515 19.56 51.34 -16.48
C ARG A 515 19.88 52.36 -15.39
N VAL A 516 19.75 52.00 -14.11
CA VAL A 516 20.32 52.79 -13.00
C VAL A 516 21.21 51.94 -12.09
N ARG A 517 22.49 52.30 -12.10
CA ARG A 517 23.60 51.98 -11.19
C ARG A 517 23.22 51.40 -9.81
N LEU A 518 23.89 50.30 -9.49
CA LEU A 518 24.21 49.91 -8.11
C LEU A 518 25.02 51.02 -7.40
N LYS A 519 24.58 51.41 -6.20
CA LYS A 519 25.42 51.91 -5.10
C LYS A 519 24.88 51.34 -3.80
N GLY A 520 25.75 50.72 -3.00
CA GLY A 520 25.35 50.02 -1.78
C GLY A 520 24.95 50.94 -0.63
N ARG A 521 24.12 50.40 0.26
CA ARG A 521 23.91 50.87 1.64
C ARG A 521 23.33 49.72 2.46
N ASP A 522 23.69 49.65 3.74
CA ASP A 522 23.40 48.53 4.62
C ASP A 522 21.91 48.20 4.74
N ILE A 523 21.56 46.92 4.57
CA ILE A 523 20.21 46.41 4.78
C ILE A 523 20.23 45.41 5.94
N ARG A 524 19.46 45.71 6.99
CA ARG A 524 19.35 44.89 8.20
C ARG A 524 18.73 43.53 7.88
N HIS A 525 19.56 42.49 7.77
CA HIS A 525 19.23 41.19 7.21
C HIS A 525 18.33 40.27 8.08
N LYS A 526 17.44 40.82 8.92
CA LYS A 526 16.48 40.02 9.73
C LYS A 526 15.03 40.07 9.22
N SER A 527 14.62 41.14 8.53
CA SER A 527 13.25 41.27 7.99
C SER A 527 13.08 40.56 6.63
N LEU A 528 14.08 40.69 5.76
CA LEU A 528 14.03 40.12 4.40
C LEU A 528 14.06 38.59 4.41
N PHE A 529 14.88 37.94 5.26
CA PHE A 529 14.87 36.47 5.35
C PHE A 529 13.50 35.95 5.79
N GLY A 530 12.91 36.48 6.87
CA GLY A 530 11.57 36.06 7.29
C GLY A 530 10.46 36.38 6.27
N THR A 531 10.65 37.38 5.39
CA THR A 531 9.70 37.70 4.32
C THR A 531 9.89 36.80 3.10
N ILE A 532 11.14 36.52 2.71
CA ILE A 532 11.50 35.56 1.66
C ILE A 532 11.02 34.18 2.09
N GLU A 533 11.31 33.75 3.31
CA GLU A 533 10.86 32.49 3.91
C GLU A 533 9.33 32.40 3.94
N LYS A 534 8.60 33.42 4.39
CA LYS A 534 7.12 33.44 4.33
C LYS A 534 6.58 33.41 2.90
N THR A 535 7.28 34.04 1.96
CA THR A 535 6.90 34.02 0.54
C THR A 535 7.19 32.64 -0.07
N TRP A 536 8.34 32.04 0.24
CA TRP A 536 8.72 30.70 -0.21
C TRP A 536 7.81 29.62 0.41
N ARG A 537 7.49 29.72 1.70
CA ARG A 537 6.47 28.90 2.37
C ARG A 537 5.11 29.05 1.68
N ARG A 538 4.63 30.28 1.40
CA ARG A 538 3.38 30.49 0.65
C ARG A 538 3.44 30.00 -0.80
N THR A 539 4.60 30.08 -1.46
CA THR A 539 4.80 29.56 -2.81
C THR A 539 4.85 28.03 -2.82
N ILE A 540 5.41 27.39 -1.80
CA ILE A 540 5.42 25.92 -1.64
C ILE A 540 4.07 25.39 -1.18
N GLU A 541 3.41 26.04 -0.22
CA GLU A 541 2.03 25.72 0.17
C GLU A 541 1.07 25.93 -1.01
N GLY A 542 1.27 26.99 -1.80
CA GLY A 542 0.55 27.24 -3.04
C GLY A 542 0.86 26.24 -4.16
N ALA A 543 2.12 25.86 -4.36
CA ALA A 543 2.53 24.89 -5.37
C ALA A 543 2.11 23.46 -5.00
N SER A 544 2.24 23.08 -3.73
CA SER A 544 1.71 21.84 -3.16
C SER A 544 0.19 21.80 -3.31
N LYS A 545 -0.53 22.88 -2.94
CA LYS A 545 -1.98 22.99 -3.17
C LYS A 545 -2.34 22.82 -4.64
N VAL A 546 -1.71 23.55 -5.56
CA VAL A 546 -1.97 23.41 -7.01
C VAL A 546 -1.59 22.03 -7.53
N PHE A 547 -0.54 21.40 -7.01
CA PHE A 547 -0.14 20.03 -7.37
C PHE A 547 -1.16 18.99 -6.89
N MET A 548 -1.53 19.04 -5.62
CA MET A 548 -2.59 18.23 -4.99
C MET A 548 -3.91 18.36 -5.76
N GLU A 549 -4.38 19.59 -5.94
CA GLU A 549 -5.62 19.91 -6.62
C GLU A 549 -5.59 19.50 -8.10
N LYS A 550 -4.44 19.61 -8.77
CA LYS A 550 -4.27 19.20 -10.18
C LYS A 550 -4.15 17.69 -10.35
N HIS A 551 -3.41 16.97 -9.49
CA HIS A 551 -3.37 15.50 -9.53
C HIS A 551 -4.75 14.92 -9.21
N TYR A 552 -5.35 15.36 -8.11
CA TYR A 552 -6.68 14.91 -7.70
C TYR A 552 -7.75 15.22 -8.75
N ASN A 553 -7.83 16.45 -9.30
CA ASN A 553 -8.84 16.77 -10.32
C ASN A 553 -8.55 16.15 -11.69
N ARG A 554 -7.29 15.90 -12.07
CA ARG A 554 -6.95 15.17 -13.31
C ARG A 554 -7.35 13.70 -13.20
N HIS A 555 -7.22 13.10 -12.02
CA HIS A 555 -7.75 11.77 -11.75
C HIS A 555 -9.26 11.73 -11.54
N LYS A 556 -9.89 12.72 -10.91
CA LYS A 556 -11.35 12.80 -10.81
C LYS A 556 -12.01 12.99 -12.18
N ARG A 557 -11.32 13.63 -13.14
CA ARG A 557 -11.73 13.61 -14.55
C ARG A 557 -11.49 12.25 -15.20
N LEU A 558 -10.30 11.64 -15.09
CA LEU A 558 -10.10 10.29 -15.63
C LEU A 558 -11.06 9.24 -15.04
N ILE A 559 -11.46 9.39 -13.78
CA ILE A 559 -12.51 8.59 -13.14
C ILE A 559 -13.87 8.98 -13.75
N ASN A 560 -14.27 10.25 -13.77
CA ASN A 560 -15.55 10.69 -14.35
C ASN A 560 -15.67 10.57 -15.89
N ASP A 561 -14.56 10.31 -16.60
CA ASP A 561 -14.49 10.04 -18.05
C ASP A 561 -14.39 8.51 -18.32
N ILE A 562 -14.30 7.68 -17.27
CA ILE A 562 -14.38 6.20 -17.27
C ILE A 562 -15.67 5.71 -16.57
N VAL A 563 -16.25 6.53 -15.70
CA VAL A 563 -17.54 6.38 -15.02
C VAL A 563 -18.60 6.93 -15.95
#